data_AF-A0A7K5D207-F1
#
_entry.id   AF-A0A7K5D207-F1
#
_cell.length_a   1.000
_cell.length_b   1.000
_cell.length_c   1.000
_cell.angle_alpha   90.00
_cell.angle_beta   90.00
_cell.angle_gamma   90.00
#
_symmetry.space_group_name_H-M   'P 1'
#
loop_
_entity.id
_entity.type
_entity.pdbx_description
1 polymer ?
#
loop_
_entity_poly.entity_id
_entity_poly.type
_entity_poly.pdbx_seq_one_letter_code
_entity_poly.pdbx_strand_id
1 'polypeptide(L)'
;EVLAAEAASCVNWAMAVLRDIWEEIGIPEEQRLERTGVVKQHIKSLLDMMVAEEQSLKERLLKSIAMCRKELGTLCSELQLGPFQIEEQSTILQTEKNLRMRVEELQKQKQDRKQELKALQEQDRDLCDILCTALFRIDSSAVPSLEDLDCYRRHVASLNTLKVSRETEGVAEGPMRGPLVPDTAPHPQEQRREEFVSNKRQIILLMEELDHTPDTSFERDVVCENEEEFCLSNDNIMALQNLLQQLEARRALNEAVCAELRSRIVALWERLQIPQEERETSAVH
;
A
#
# COMPACT_ATOMS: atom_id res chain seq x y z
N GLU A 1 -23.99 -48.71 9.94
CA GLU A 1 -23.82 -50.09 10.44
C GLU A 1 -24.70 -51.10 9.71
N VAL A 2 -26.01 -50.86 9.55
CA VAL A 2 -26.92 -51.76 8.81
C VAL A 2 -26.45 -52.08 7.38
N LEU A 3 -26.08 -51.06 6.59
CA LEU A 3 -25.61 -51.25 5.20
C LEU A 3 -24.32 -52.07 5.08
N ALA A 4 -23.41 -52.00 6.07
CA ALA A 4 -22.18 -52.79 6.07
C ALA A 4 -22.49 -54.28 6.32
N ALA A 5 -23.45 -54.56 7.20
CA ALA A 5 -23.92 -55.92 7.47
C ALA A 5 -24.65 -56.52 6.26
N GLU A 6 -25.44 -55.72 5.55
CA GLU A 6 -26.10 -56.15 4.30
C GLU A 6 -25.09 -56.49 3.22
N ALA A 7 -24.05 -55.65 3.02
CA ALA A 7 -22.99 -55.91 2.05
C ALA A 7 -22.24 -57.22 2.34
N ALA A 8 -21.88 -57.46 3.61
CA ALA A 8 -21.25 -58.70 4.02
C ALA A 8 -22.15 -59.93 3.79
N SER A 9 -23.45 -59.79 4.08
CA SER A 9 -24.44 -60.86 3.85
C SER A 9 -24.58 -61.19 2.36
N CYS A 10 -24.60 -60.19 1.49
CA CYS A 10 -24.65 -60.36 0.03
C CYS A 10 -23.45 -61.15 -0.50
N VAL A 11 -22.24 -60.78 -0.07
CA VAL A 11 -21.01 -61.51 -0.45
C VAL A 11 -21.07 -62.96 0.05
N ASN A 12 -21.47 -63.17 1.31
CA ASN A 12 -21.57 -64.52 1.89
C ASN A 12 -22.60 -65.40 1.15
N TRP A 13 -23.76 -64.84 0.81
CA TRP A 13 -24.79 -65.53 0.03
C TRP A 13 -24.28 -65.91 -1.37
N ALA A 14 -23.67 -64.96 -2.09
CA ALA A 14 -23.15 -65.22 -3.44
C ALA A 14 -22.04 -66.30 -3.42
N MET A 15 -21.16 -66.26 -2.42
CA MET A 15 -20.12 -67.28 -2.24
C MET A 15 -20.69 -68.66 -1.89
N ALA A 16 -21.79 -68.72 -1.14
CA ALA A 16 -22.49 -69.97 -0.86
C ALA A 16 -23.10 -70.58 -2.14
N VAL A 17 -23.79 -69.77 -2.94
CA VAL A 17 -24.35 -70.22 -4.22
C VAL A 17 -23.26 -70.71 -5.18
N LEU A 18 -22.13 -69.99 -5.28
CA LEU A 18 -21.00 -70.41 -6.11
C LEU A 18 -20.43 -71.76 -5.67
N ARG A 19 -20.31 -72.00 -4.36
CA ARG A 19 -19.84 -73.27 -3.82
C ARG A 19 -20.79 -74.40 -4.21
N ASP A 20 -22.09 -74.22 -4.04
CA ASP A 20 -23.10 -75.24 -4.36
C ASP A 20 -23.05 -75.58 -5.87
N ILE A 21 -22.92 -74.59 -6.75
CA ILE A 21 -22.74 -74.80 -8.21
C ILE A 21 -21.45 -75.57 -8.51
N TRP A 22 -20.33 -75.22 -7.86
CA TRP A 22 -19.06 -75.91 -8.09
C TRP A 22 -19.06 -77.37 -7.60
N GLU A 23 -19.83 -77.66 -6.54
CA GLU A 23 -20.08 -79.01 -6.05
C GLU A 23 -20.88 -79.82 -7.06
N GLU A 24 -21.96 -79.26 -7.61
CA GLU A 24 -22.76 -79.90 -8.66
C GLU A 24 -21.96 -80.21 -9.92
N ILE A 25 -21.05 -79.32 -10.33
CA ILE A 25 -20.20 -79.51 -11.52
C ILE A 25 -19.03 -80.48 -11.23
N GLY A 26 -18.62 -80.65 -9.97
CA GLY A 26 -17.47 -81.48 -9.59
C GLY A 26 -16.10 -80.81 -9.76
N ILE A 27 -16.03 -79.49 -9.60
CA ILE A 27 -14.76 -78.74 -9.71
C ILE A 27 -13.83 -79.08 -8.53
N PRO A 28 -12.55 -79.40 -8.73
CA PRO A 28 -11.59 -79.68 -7.64
C PRO A 28 -11.38 -78.48 -6.70
N GLU A 29 -11.08 -78.75 -5.43
CA GLU A 29 -10.90 -77.72 -4.40
C GLU A 29 -9.82 -76.68 -4.73
N GLU A 30 -8.70 -77.10 -5.34
CA GLU A 30 -7.62 -76.22 -5.75
C GLU A 30 -8.10 -75.10 -6.71
N GLN A 31 -8.91 -75.47 -7.72
CA GLN A 31 -9.48 -74.49 -8.66
C GLN A 31 -10.54 -73.59 -7.99
N ARG A 32 -11.29 -74.10 -7.01
CA ARG A 32 -12.22 -73.27 -6.23
C ARG A 32 -11.43 -72.25 -5.40
N LEU A 33 -10.32 -72.65 -4.81
CA LEU A 33 -9.43 -71.76 -4.04
C LEU A 33 -8.85 -70.65 -4.94
N GLU A 34 -8.40 -70.98 -6.14
CA GLU A 34 -7.93 -69.96 -7.11
C GLU A 34 -9.03 -68.95 -7.45
N ARG A 35 -10.23 -69.42 -7.79
CA ARG A 35 -11.37 -68.55 -8.15
C ARG A 35 -11.79 -67.66 -6.98
N THR A 36 -11.91 -68.21 -5.78
CA THR A 36 -12.23 -67.43 -4.57
C THR A 36 -11.10 -66.47 -4.19
N GLY A 37 -9.85 -66.83 -4.46
CA GLY A 37 -8.67 -65.97 -4.33
C GLY A 37 -8.77 -64.72 -5.21
N VAL A 38 -9.19 -64.87 -6.47
CA VAL A 38 -9.42 -63.73 -7.38
C VAL A 38 -10.52 -62.81 -6.85
N VAL A 39 -11.65 -63.35 -6.38
CA VAL A 39 -12.75 -62.56 -5.78
C VAL A 39 -12.26 -61.80 -4.55
N LYS A 40 -11.56 -62.47 -3.64
CA LYS A 40 -10.96 -61.86 -2.44
C LYS A 40 -10.04 -60.71 -2.82
N GLN A 41 -9.20 -60.88 -3.86
CA GLN A 41 -8.26 -59.86 -4.30
C GLN A 41 -8.99 -58.62 -4.82
N HIS A 42 -10.05 -58.78 -5.61
CA HIS A 42 -10.85 -57.66 -6.11
C HIS A 42 -11.55 -56.89 -4.97
N ILE A 43 -12.19 -57.61 -4.04
CA ILE A 43 -12.84 -56.99 -2.87
C ILE A 43 -11.80 -56.24 -2.02
N LYS A 44 -10.67 -56.87 -1.73
CA LYS A 44 -9.58 -56.26 -0.97
C LYS A 44 -9.06 -54.99 -1.65
N SER A 45 -8.77 -55.05 -2.94
CA SER A 45 -8.25 -53.89 -3.67
C SER A 45 -9.21 -52.71 -3.63
N LEU A 46 -10.52 -52.95 -3.78
CA LEU A 46 -11.53 -51.88 -3.71
C LEU A 46 -11.58 -51.25 -2.31
N LEU A 47 -11.64 -52.07 -1.26
CA LEU A 47 -11.70 -51.58 0.11
C LEU A 47 -10.42 -50.83 0.51
N ASP A 48 -9.25 -51.34 0.11
CA ASP A 48 -7.96 -50.68 0.35
C ASP A 48 -7.92 -49.30 -0.33
N MET A 49 -8.45 -49.15 -1.55
CA MET A 49 -8.57 -47.85 -2.24
C MET A 49 -9.50 -46.89 -1.49
N MET A 50 -10.71 -47.34 -1.12
CA MET A 50 -11.66 -46.50 -0.38
C MET A 50 -11.08 -46.02 0.96
N VAL A 51 -10.43 -46.91 1.70
CA VAL A 51 -9.77 -46.56 2.97
C VAL A 51 -8.63 -45.56 2.74
N ALA A 52 -7.81 -45.75 1.70
CA ALA A 52 -6.73 -44.83 1.38
C ALA A 52 -7.24 -43.44 1.00
N GLU A 53 -8.34 -43.34 0.24
CA GLU A 53 -8.97 -42.07 -0.13
C GLU A 53 -9.46 -41.30 1.11
N GLU A 54 -10.18 -41.98 2.01
CA GLU A 54 -10.69 -41.36 3.25
C GLU A 54 -9.55 -40.97 4.21
N GLN A 55 -8.50 -41.79 4.31
CA GLN A 55 -7.32 -41.46 5.09
C GLN A 55 -6.59 -40.23 4.51
N SER A 56 -6.47 -40.14 3.19
CA SER A 56 -5.91 -38.97 2.50
C SER A 56 -6.75 -37.71 2.73
N LEU A 57 -8.09 -37.82 2.69
CA LEU A 57 -8.99 -36.71 3.03
C LEU A 57 -8.77 -36.23 4.48
N LYS A 58 -8.71 -37.16 5.44
CA LYS A 58 -8.45 -36.84 6.85
C LYS A 58 -7.11 -36.13 7.03
N GLU A 59 -6.05 -36.61 6.38
CA GLU A 59 -4.72 -35.98 6.44
C GLU A 59 -4.71 -34.58 5.84
N ARG A 60 -5.41 -34.37 4.71
CA ARG A 60 -5.56 -33.04 4.12
C ARG A 60 -6.30 -32.08 5.05
N LEU A 61 -7.38 -32.52 5.70
CA LEU A 61 -8.11 -31.71 6.67
C LEU A 61 -7.24 -31.34 7.88
N LEU A 62 -6.47 -32.28 8.42
CA LEU A 62 -5.56 -32.01 9.54
C LEU A 62 -4.44 -31.04 9.16
N LYS A 63 -3.89 -31.15 7.95
CA LYS A 63 -2.93 -30.18 7.41
C LYS A 63 -3.56 -28.79 7.26
N SER A 64 -4.79 -28.71 6.74
CA SER A 64 -5.55 -27.45 6.62
C SER A 64 -5.74 -26.80 7.99
N ILE A 65 -6.22 -27.55 8.99
CA ILE A 65 -6.37 -27.08 10.37
C ILE A 65 -5.06 -26.52 10.93
N ALA A 66 -3.94 -27.22 10.74
CA ALA A 66 -2.63 -26.77 11.23
C ALA A 66 -2.20 -25.45 10.58
N MET A 67 -2.41 -25.30 9.26
CA MET A 67 -2.14 -24.06 8.54
C MET A 67 -3.03 -22.91 9.04
N CYS A 68 -4.34 -23.13 9.12
CA CYS A 68 -5.27 -22.12 9.63
C CYS A 68 -4.95 -21.70 11.07
N ARG A 69 -4.55 -22.63 11.94
CA ARG A 69 -4.12 -22.30 13.32
C ARG A 69 -2.89 -21.39 13.33
N LYS A 70 -1.89 -21.69 12.49
CA LYS A 70 -0.69 -20.86 12.37
C LYS A 70 -1.05 -19.47 11.87
N GLU A 71 -1.88 -19.40 10.84
CA GLU A 71 -2.32 -18.14 10.24
C GLU A 71 -3.15 -17.29 11.22
N LEU A 72 -4.08 -17.91 11.97
CA LEU A 72 -4.79 -17.23 13.05
C LEU A 72 -3.84 -16.68 14.11
N GLY A 73 -2.81 -17.44 14.50
CA GLY A 73 -1.80 -16.96 15.42
C GLY A 73 -1.10 -15.69 14.92
N THR A 74 -0.75 -15.65 13.63
CA THR A 74 -0.17 -14.46 13.01
C THR A 74 -1.16 -13.29 12.95
N LEU A 75 -2.40 -13.53 12.51
CA LEU A 75 -3.43 -12.49 12.39
C LEU A 75 -3.84 -11.92 13.75
N CYS A 76 -3.97 -12.75 14.78
CA CYS A 76 -4.24 -12.28 16.15
C CYS A 76 -3.11 -11.40 16.66
N SER A 77 -1.85 -11.76 16.39
CA SER A 77 -0.69 -10.95 16.80
C SER A 77 -0.67 -9.59 16.08
N GLU A 78 -0.91 -9.59 14.76
CA GLU A 78 -0.96 -8.35 13.96
C GLU A 78 -2.14 -7.45 14.35
N LEU A 79 -3.31 -8.02 14.63
CA LEU A 79 -4.51 -7.27 15.01
C LEU A 79 -4.57 -6.91 16.50
N GLN A 80 -3.58 -7.34 17.27
CA GLN A 80 -3.48 -7.16 18.73
C GLN A 80 -4.67 -7.79 19.47
N LEU A 81 -5.16 -8.92 18.95
CA LEU A 81 -6.27 -9.68 19.54
C LEU A 81 -5.74 -10.76 20.50
N GLY A 82 -6.53 -11.08 21.52
CA GLY A 82 -6.24 -12.17 22.44
C GLY A 82 -6.15 -13.55 21.75
N PRO A 83 -5.54 -14.54 22.42
CA PRO A 83 -5.39 -15.88 21.88
C PRO A 83 -6.75 -16.52 21.60
N PHE A 84 -6.89 -17.12 20.42
CA PHE A 84 -8.11 -17.79 19.98
C PHE A 84 -8.29 -19.12 20.73
N GLN A 85 -9.49 -19.34 21.29
CA GLN A 85 -9.85 -20.60 21.94
C GLN A 85 -10.54 -21.52 20.93
N ILE A 86 -10.08 -22.77 20.86
CA ILE A 86 -10.69 -23.81 20.01
C ILE A 86 -11.67 -24.59 20.89
N GLU A 87 -12.92 -24.73 20.45
CA GLU A 87 -13.88 -25.61 21.10
C GLU A 87 -13.41 -27.07 21.03
N GLU A 88 -13.01 -27.62 22.19
CA GLU A 88 -12.39 -28.95 22.33
C GLU A 88 -13.33 -30.12 21.96
N GLN A 89 -14.63 -29.88 21.74
CA GLN A 89 -15.63 -30.92 21.47
C GLN A 89 -16.14 -30.95 20.01
N SER A 90 -15.43 -30.32 19.07
CA SER A 90 -15.86 -30.24 17.66
C SER A 90 -15.23 -31.34 16.78
N THR A 91 -15.95 -31.75 15.72
CA THR A 91 -15.43 -32.72 14.74
C THR A 91 -14.31 -32.10 13.90
N ILE A 92 -13.47 -32.93 13.25
CA ILE A 92 -12.37 -32.46 12.39
C ILE A 92 -12.90 -31.50 11.30
N LEU A 93 -13.97 -31.88 10.60
CA LEU A 93 -14.54 -31.08 9.52
C LEU A 93 -15.12 -29.75 10.04
N GLN A 94 -15.80 -29.79 11.19
CA GLN A 94 -16.35 -28.57 11.79
C GLN A 94 -15.24 -27.63 12.29
N THR A 95 -14.20 -28.18 12.92
CA THR A 95 -13.02 -27.43 13.38
C THR A 95 -12.37 -26.72 12.19
N GLU A 96 -12.15 -27.44 11.09
CA GLU A 96 -11.54 -26.91 9.87
C GLU A 96 -12.36 -25.76 9.28
N LYS A 97 -13.68 -25.95 9.14
CA LYS A 97 -14.59 -24.92 8.67
C LYS A 97 -14.58 -23.68 9.55
N ASN A 98 -14.67 -23.85 10.87
CA ASN A 98 -14.68 -22.75 11.84
C ASN A 98 -13.38 -21.94 11.79
N LEU A 99 -12.23 -22.62 11.74
CA LEU A 99 -10.93 -21.96 11.65
C LEU A 99 -10.80 -21.17 10.35
N ARG A 100 -11.22 -21.74 9.21
CA ARG A 100 -11.16 -21.05 7.91
C ARG A 100 -12.04 -19.79 7.88
N MET A 101 -13.29 -19.89 8.33
CA MET A 101 -14.18 -18.73 8.43
C MET A 101 -13.60 -17.64 9.33
N ARG A 102 -12.96 -18.02 10.44
CA ARG A 102 -12.32 -17.06 11.33
C ARG A 102 -11.10 -16.39 10.70
N VAL A 103 -10.28 -17.14 9.95
CA VAL A 103 -9.17 -16.57 9.17
C VAL A 103 -9.69 -15.52 8.20
N GLU A 104 -10.72 -15.85 7.41
CA GLU A 104 -11.32 -14.94 6.43
C GLU A 104 -11.85 -13.66 7.10
N GLU A 105 -12.51 -13.79 8.25
CA GLU A 105 -13.01 -12.64 9.02
C GLU A 105 -11.86 -11.74 9.50
N LEU A 106 -10.79 -12.30 10.08
CA LEU A 106 -9.67 -11.51 10.58
C LEU A 106 -8.84 -10.89 9.45
N GLN A 107 -8.66 -11.59 8.33
CA GLN A 107 -8.05 -11.02 7.14
C GLN A 107 -8.85 -9.81 6.64
N LYS A 108 -10.18 -9.92 6.62
CA LYS A 108 -11.05 -8.79 6.25
C LYS A 108 -10.86 -7.62 7.22
N GLN A 109 -10.89 -7.86 8.54
CA GLN A 109 -10.65 -6.80 9.52
C GLN A 109 -9.30 -6.12 9.34
N LYS A 110 -8.24 -6.88 9.08
CA LYS A 110 -6.90 -6.34 8.77
C LYS A 110 -6.93 -5.44 7.54
N GLN A 111 -7.60 -5.87 6.48
CA GLN A 111 -7.72 -5.10 5.25
C GLN A 111 -8.52 -3.81 5.46
N ASP A 112 -9.66 -3.90 6.14
CA ASP A 112 -10.52 -2.76 6.43
C ASP A 112 -9.76 -1.70 7.24
N ARG A 113 -9.03 -2.10 8.30
CA ARG A 113 -8.22 -1.18 9.11
C ARG A 113 -7.13 -0.47 8.30
N LYS A 114 -6.46 -1.19 7.39
CA LYS A 114 -5.43 -0.61 6.51
C LYS A 114 -6.02 0.35 5.48
N GLN A 115 -7.16 -0.01 4.90
CA GLN A 115 -7.85 0.85 3.94
C GLN A 115 -8.34 2.13 4.61
N GLU A 116 -8.89 2.02 5.81
CA GLU A 116 -9.31 3.19 6.59
C GLU A 116 -8.15 4.10 6.95
N LEU A 117 -7.01 3.56 7.43
CA LEU A 117 -5.82 4.37 7.71
C LEU A 117 -5.38 5.15 6.47
N LYS A 118 -5.38 4.50 5.30
CA LYS A 118 -5.01 5.16 4.05
C LYS A 118 -5.97 6.30 3.71
N ALA A 119 -7.27 6.10 3.87
CA ALA A 119 -8.27 7.14 3.63
C ALA A 119 -8.13 8.32 4.61
N LEU A 120 -7.87 8.03 5.89
CA LEU A 120 -7.62 9.07 6.90
C LEU A 120 -6.34 9.85 6.62
N GLN A 121 -5.27 9.19 6.17
CA GLN A 121 -4.01 9.84 5.77
C GLN A 121 -4.17 10.74 4.54
N GLU A 122 -5.00 10.32 3.57
CA GLU A 122 -5.32 11.14 2.40
C GLU A 122 -6.09 12.40 2.82
N GLN A 123 -7.13 12.25 3.65
CA GLN A 123 -7.88 13.38 4.18
C GLN A 123 -7.03 14.31 5.05
N ASP A 124 -6.15 13.76 5.88
CA ASP A 124 -5.20 14.53 6.70
C ASP A 124 -4.27 15.37 5.84
N ARG A 125 -3.74 14.79 4.75
CA ARG A 125 -2.88 15.50 3.80
C ARG A 125 -3.61 16.70 3.18
N ASP A 126 -4.81 16.49 2.68
CA ASP A 126 -5.60 17.56 2.06
C ASP A 126 -5.88 18.70 3.05
N LEU A 127 -6.22 18.35 4.29
CA LEU A 127 -6.48 19.34 5.34
C LEU A 127 -5.22 20.06 5.79
N CYS A 128 -4.10 19.36 5.95
CA CYS A 128 -2.81 19.94 6.30
C CYS A 128 -2.28 20.87 5.20
N ASP A 129 -2.52 20.53 3.94
CA ASP A 129 -2.20 21.40 2.81
C ASP A 129 -3.03 22.68 2.85
N ILE A 130 -4.32 22.61 3.18
CA ILE A 130 -5.18 23.80 3.32
C ILE A 130 -4.81 24.64 4.55
N LEU A 131 -4.57 23.99 5.70
CA LEU A 131 -4.43 24.62 7.01
C LEU A 131 -2.99 25.02 7.36
N CYS A 132 -2.02 24.56 6.57
CA CYS A 132 -0.59 24.71 6.80
C CYS A 132 -0.13 24.06 8.13
N THR A 133 -0.67 22.88 8.43
CA THR A 133 -0.31 22.09 9.63
C THR A 133 0.52 20.88 9.25
N ALA A 134 1.27 20.31 10.21
CA ALA A 134 2.05 19.11 9.98
C ALA A 134 1.17 17.85 10.01
N LEU A 135 1.52 16.86 9.19
CA LEU A 135 0.83 15.56 9.11
C LEU A 135 0.86 14.80 10.45
N PHE A 136 -0.24 14.11 10.75
CA PHE A 136 -0.30 13.22 11.90
C PHE A 136 0.52 11.95 11.67
N ARG A 137 1.26 11.50 12.70
CA ARG A 137 2.17 10.36 12.58
C ARG A 137 1.59 9.12 13.24
N ILE A 138 1.29 8.13 12.41
CA ILE A 138 1.09 6.73 12.81
C ILE A 138 2.05 5.89 11.97
N ASP A 139 2.61 4.82 12.56
CA ASP A 139 3.43 3.87 11.82
C ASP A 139 2.61 3.20 10.72
N SER A 140 2.86 3.61 9.48
CA SER A 140 2.16 3.12 8.29
C SER A 140 2.57 1.70 7.89
N SER A 141 3.61 1.13 8.50
CA SER A 141 4.12 -0.20 8.14
C SER A 141 3.36 -1.34 8.84
N ALA A 142 2.81 -1.06 10.02
CA ALA A 142 2.06 -2.02 10.84
C ALA A 142 0.54 -1.95 10.58
N VAL A 143 -0.20 -2.95 11.06
CA VAL A 143 -1.67 -2.86 11.12
C VAL A 143 -2.02 -1.94 12.28
N PRO A 144 -2.78 -0.86 12.07
CA PRO A 144 -3.12 0.06 13.15
C PRO A 144 -4.05 -0.61 14.16
N SER A 145 -3.85 -0.30 15.44
CA SER A 145 -4.82 -0.68 16.48
C SER A 145 -6.11 0.12 16.32
N LEU A 146 -7.17 -0.32 17.01
CA LEU A 146 -8.42 0.46 17.03
C LEU A 146 -8.21 1.82 17.71
N GLU A 147 -7.37 1.88 18.74
CA GLU A 147 -7.04 3.12 19.44
C GLU A 147 -6.25 4.08 18.55
N ASP A 148 -5.33 3.57 17.71
CA ASP A 148 -4.58 4.36 16.72
C ASP A 148 -5.54 5.01 15.71
N LEU A 149 -6.47 4.21 15.16
CA LEU A 149 -7.49 4.71 14.23
C LEU A 149 -8.41 5.74 14.89
N ASP A 150 -8.84 5.51 16.14
CA ASP A 150 -9.65 6.47 16.88
C ASP A 150 -8.91 7.78 17.15
N CYS A 151 -7.60 7.70 17.46
CA CYS A 151 -6.76 8.88 17.59
C CYS A 151 -6.68 9.66 16.28
N TYR A 152 -6.49 8.97 15.15
CA TYR A 152 -6.45 9.63 13.85
C TYR A 152 -7.80 10.25 13.48
N ARG A 153 -8.92 9.52 13.64
CA ARG A 153 -10.26 10.06 13.38
C ARG A 153 -10.51 11.35 14.17
N ARG A 154 -10.13 11.39 15.45
CA ARG A 154 -10.25 12.58 16.29
C ARG A 154 -9.37 13.74 15.79
N HIS A 155 -8.16 13.45 15.31
CA HIS A 155 -7.27 14.46 14.73
C HIS A 155 -7.84 15.05 13.44
N VAL A 156 -8.27 14.21 12.49
CA VAL A 156 -8.87 14.68 11.24
C VAL A 156 -10.15 15.46 11.51
N ALA A 157 -10.96 15.04 12.50
CA ALA A 157 -12.13 15.80 12.93
C ALA A 157 -11.75 17.18 13.47
N SER A 158 -10.69 17.30 14.28
CA SER A 158 -10.25 18.61 14.80
C SER A 158 -9.73 19.53 13.70
N LEU A 159 -8.98 19.00 12.72
CA LEU A 159 -8.57 19.75 11.53
C LEU A 159 -9.77 20.26 10.72
N ASN A 160 -10.78 19.41 10.50
CA ASN A 160 -12.02 19.84 9.82
C ASN A 160 -12.73 20.95 10.59
N THR A 161 -12.83 20.86 11.93
CA THR A 161 -13.42 21.95 12.73
C THR A 161 -12.64 23.24 12.62
N LEU A 162 -11.30 23.17 12.61
CA LEU A 162 -10.43 24.34 12.45
C LEU A 162 -10.59 24.99 11.07
N LYS A 163 -10.71 24.18 10.01
CA LYS A 163 -10.98 24.65 8.64
C LYS A 163 -12.28 25.46 8.59
N VAL A 164 -13.37 24.90 9.13
CA VAL A 164 -14.67 25.59 9.16
C VAL A 164 -14.59 26.89 9.96
N SER A 165 -13.92 26.91 11.12
CA SER A 165 -13.75 28.14 11.91
C SER A 165 -13.05 29.25 11.12
N ARG A 166 -11.94 28.95 10.44
CA ARG A 166 -11.21 29.91 9.61
C ARG A 166 -12.05 30.43 8.43
N GLU A 167 -12.85 29.57 7.82
CA GLU A 167 -13.78 29.95 6.75
C GLU A 167 -14.89 30.89 7.27
N THR A 168 -15.43 30.65 8.47
CA THR A 168 -16.46 31.51 9.06
C THR A 168 -15.94 32.85 9.56
N GLU A 169 -14.70 32.90 10.07
CA GLU A 169 -14.05 34.14 10.51
C GLU A 169 -13.71 35.06 9.33
N GLY A 170 -13.26 34.50 8.19
CA GLY A 170 -12.99 35.25 6.97
C GLY A 170 -14.24 35.87 6.30
N VAL A 171 -15.44 35.43 6.65
CA VAL A 171 -16.71 35.94 6.08
C VAL A 171 -17.35 37.03 6.97
N ALA A 172 -16.96 37.15 8.24
CA ALA A 172 -17.57 38.10 9.18
C ALA A 172 -17.00 39.54 9.09
N GLU A 173 -15.86 39.75 8.43
CA GLU A 173 -15.27 41.07 8.26
C GLU A 173 -15.60 41.70 6.90
N GLY A 174 -16.75 42.38 6.82
CA GLY A 174 -17.02 43.37 5.78
C GLY A 174 -18.40 44.04 5.90
N PRO A 175 -18.54 45.36 5.64
CA PRO A 175 -17.69 46.48 6.00
C PRO A 175 -18.38 47.34 7.09
N MET A 176 -17.75 47.53 8.25
CA MET A 176 -18.02 48.69 9.11
C MET A 176 -16.73 49.47 9.29
N ARG A 177 -16.71 50.62 8.63
CA ARG A 177 -15.62 51.60 8.58
C ARG A 177 -15.37 52.14 10.00
N GLY A 178 -14.26 51.74 10.61
CA GLY A 178 -13.75 52.22 11.90
C GLY A 178 -12.21 52.14 11.93
N PRO A 179 -11.50 52.94 12.73
CA PRO A 179 -10.11 53.29 12.46
C PRO A 179 -9.12 52.16 12.76
N LEU A 180 -8.25 51.93 11.77
CA LEU A 180 -6.95 51.23 11.77
C LEU A 180 -6.49 50.67 13.13
N VAL A 181 -6.71 49.37 13.32
CA VAL A 181 -5.90 48.53 14.21
C VAL A 181 -4.85 47.85 13.32
N PRO A 182 -3.55 47.90 13.66
CA PRO A 182 -2.52 47.27 12.85
C PRO A 182 -2.44 45.76 13.12
N ASP A 183 -2.27 45.02 12.03
CA ASP A 183 -1.56 43.74 11.96
C ASP A 183 -2.30 42.51 12.51
N THR A 184 -3.37 42.11 11.82
CA THR A 184 -3.78 40.70 11.81
C THR A 184 -2.76 39.97 10.94
N ALA A 185 -1.93 39.10 11.55
CA ALA A 185 -0.95 38.30 10.82
C ALA A 185 -1.59 37.65 9.58
N PRO A 186 -0.96 37.73 8.39
CA PRO A 186 -1.56 37.24 7.15
C PRO A 186 -1.93 35.77 7.28
N HIS A 187 -3.09 35.41 6.71
CA HIS A 187 -3.60 34.05 6.77
C HIS A 187 -2.54 33.08 6.21
N PRO A 188 -2.34 31.86 6.77
CA PRO A 188 -1.28 30.95 6.30
C PRO A 188 -1.29 30.67 4.78
N GLN A 189 -2.47 30.70 4.15
CA GLN A 189 -2.59 30.58 2.69
C GLN A 189 -2.10 31.82 1.93
N GLU A 190 -2.25 33.01 2.52
CA GLU A 190 -1.76 34.26 1.97
C GLU A 190 -0.23 34.29 1.99
N GLN A 191 0.39 33.86 3.09
CA GLN A 191 1.86 33.68 3.16
C GLN A 191 2.38 32.70 2.11
N ARG A 192 1.72 31.55 1.90
CA ARG A 192 2.09 30.60 0.83
C ARG A 192 1.92 31.20 -0.57
N ARG A 193 0.90 32.03 -0.78
CA ARG A 193 0.72 32.75 -2.05
C ARG A 193 1.86 33.73 -2.27
N GLU A 194 2.22 34.53 -1.27
CA GLU A 194 3.35 35.46 -1.37
C GLU A 194 4.66 34.74 -1.68
N GLU A 195 4.93 33.63 -0.97
CA GLU A 195 6.10 32.78 -1.23
C GLU A 195 6.09 32.23 -2.66
N PHE A 196 4.96 31.69 -3.11
CA PHE A 196 4.79 31.19 -4.47
C PHE A 196 5.05 32.29 -5.52
N VAL A 197 4.44 33.46 -5.36
CA VAL A 197 4.58 34.59 -6.31
C VAL A 197 6.02 35.09 -6.34
N SER A 198 6.67 35.21 -5.18
CA SER A 198 8.08 35.60 -5.08
C SER A 198 8.98 34.60 -5.80
N ASN A 199 8.83 33.30 -5.49
CA ASN A 199 9.64 32.24 -6.09
C ASN A 199 9.39 32.11 -7.60
N LYS A 200 8.13 32.22 -8.06
CA LYS A 200 7.77 32.23 -9.48
C LYS A 200 8.49 33.34 -10.23
N ARG A 201 8.49 34.57 -9.71
CA ARG A 201 9.22 35.70 -10.32
C ARG A 201 10.70 35.41 -10.43
N GLN A 202 11.31 34.87 -9.38
CA GLN A 202 12.75 34.56 -9.38
C GLN A 202 13.09 33.44 -10.36
N ILE A 203 12.25 32.40 -10.46
CA ILE A 203 12.39 31.32 -11.44
C ILE A 203 12.33 31.87 -12.87
N ILE A 204 11.35 32.73 -13.18
CA ILE A 204 11.22 33.34 -14.52
C ILE A 204 12.48 34.13 -14.89
N LEU A 205 12.99 34.95 -13.97
CA LEU A 205 14.21 35.72 -14.18
C LEU A 205 15.44 34.83 -14.39
N LEU A 206 15.59 33.78 -13.58
CA LEU A 206 16.70 32.83 -13.73
C LEU A 206 16.60 32.03 -15.05
N MET A 207 15.40 31.66 -15.48
CA MET A 207 15.18 30.98 -16.76
C MET A 207 15.54 31.89 -17.94
N GLU A 208 15.18 33.17 -17.88
CA GLU A 208 15.58 34.17 -18.88
C GLU A 208 17.10 34.38 -18.90
N GLU A 209 17.75 34.53 -17.74
CA GLU A 209 19.21 34.72 -17.62
C GLU A 209 20.00 33.47 -18.07
N LEU A 210 19.39 32.29 -18.02
CA LEU A 210 19.98 31.01 -18.44
C LEU A 210 19.59 30.58 -19.87
N ASP A 211 18.79 31.37 -20.59
CA ASP A 211 18.17 30.99 -21.87
C ASP A 211 17.47 29.61 -21.82
N HIS A 212 16.86 29.27 -20.68
CA HIS A 212 16.18 27.99 -20.45
C HIS A 212 14.67 28.13 -20.67
N THR A 213 14.11 27.28 -21.55
CA THR A 213 12.67 27.22 -21.78
C THR A 213 12.03 26.10 -20.96
N PRO A 214 10.82 26.28 -20.40
CA PRO A 214 10.13 25.25 -19.61
C PRO A 214 10.02 23.90 -20.35
N ASP A 215 10.63 22.83 -19.83
CA ASP A 215 10.65 21.52 -20.48
C ASP A 215 9.80 20.45 -19.76
N THR A 216 9.67 20.55 -18.44
CA THR A 216 8.78 19.70 -17.64
C THR A 216 7.35 20.23 -17.60
N SER A 217 6.37 19.36 -17.28
CA SER A 217 4.99 19.81 -17.05
C SER A 217 4.93 20.79 -15.89
N PHE A 218 5.63 20.50 -14.80
CA PHE A 218 5.67 21.35 -13.62
C PHE A 218 6.24 22.75 -13.92
N GLU A 219 7.33 22.86 -14.69
CA GLU A 219 7.86 24.17 -15.10
C GLU A 219 6.87 24.98 -15.93
N ARG A 220 6.14 24.32 -16.84
CA ARG A 220 5.08 24.99 -17.61
C ARG A 220 3.97 25.48 -16.71
N ASP A 221 3.54 24.67 -15.74
CA ASP A 221 2.50 25.02 -14.78
C ASP A 221 2.94 26.24 -13.95
N VAL A 222 4.18 26.25 -13.44
CA VAL A 222 4.73 27.38 -12.67
C VAL A 222 4.85 28.67 -13.51
N VAL A 223 5.40 28.58 -14.72
CA VAL A 223 5.73 29.77 -15.54
C VAL A 223 4.50 30.31 -16.27
N CYS A 224 3.66 29.44 -16.82
CA CYS A 224 2.62 29.81 -17.79
C CYS A 224 1.21 29.90 -17.19
N GLU A 225 0.90 29.21 -16.09
CA GLU A 225 -0.46 29.20 -15.52
C GLU A 225 -0.73 30.42 -14.61
N ASN A 226 -2.01 30.70 -14.39
CA ASN A 226 -2.46 31.78 -13.50
C ASN A 226 -2.09 31.47 -12.04
N GLU A 227 -1.71 32.50 -11.28
CA GLU A 227 -1.32 32.35 -9.85
C GLU A 227 -2.47 31.82 -8.97
N GLU A 228 -3.72 31.95 -9.42
CA GLU A 228 -4.90 31.44 -8.73
C GLU A 228 -5.19 29.96 -9.03
N GLU A 229 -4.69 29.42 -10.13
CA GLU A 229 -4.91 28.02 -10.56
C GLU A 229 -3.90 27.05 -9.94
N PHE A 230 -2.75 27.56 -9.50
CA PHE A 230 -1.71 26.75 -8.88
C PHE A 230 -2.11 26.23 -7.49
N CYS A 231 -2.11 24.91 -7.31
CA CYS A 231 -2.39 24.30 -6.02
C CYS A 231 -1.23 24.52 -5.03
N LEU A 232 -1.48 25.25 -3.94
CA LEU A 232 -0.50 25.60 -2.91
C LEU A 232 -0.32 24.47 -1.86
N SER A 233 -0.24 23.22 -2.31
CA SER A 233 0.08 22.09 -1.45
C SER A 233 1.53 22.17 -0.97
N ASN A 234 1.85 21.51 0.15
CA ASN A 234 3.24 21.45 0.61
C ASN A 234 4.15 20.82 -0.44
N ASP A 235 3.67 19.78 -1.12
CA ASP A 235 4.43 19.07 -2.16
C ASP A 235 4.79 20.00 -3.33
N ASN A 236 3.84 20.84 -3.77
CA ASN A 236 4.07 21.79 -4.86
C ASN A 236 5.01 22.93 -4.45
N ILE A 237 4.90 23.44 -3.21
CA ILE A 237 5.81 24.46 -2.68
C ILE A 237 7.24 23.90 -2.56
N MET A 238 7.40 22.66 -2.07
CA MET A 238 8.71 22.00 -2.03
C MET A 238 9.28 21.77 -3.44
N ALA A 239 8.44 21.35 -4.40
CA ALA A 239 8.86 21.18 -5.79
C ALA A 239 9.32 22.53 -6.41
N LEU A 240 8.62 23.63 -6.11
CA LEU A 240 8.98 24.98 -6.54
C LEU A 240 10.33 25.42 -5.96
N GLN A 241 10.55 25.21 -4.65
CA GLN A 241 11.83 25.52 -4.00
C GLN A 241 12.99 24.69 -4.60
N ASN A 242 12.75 23.41 -4.88
CA ASN A 242 13.74 22.55 -5.54
C ASN A 242 14.08 23.04 -6.95
N LEU A 243 13.09 23.46 -7.74
CA LEU A 243 13.31 24.03 -9.07
C LEU A 243 14.15 25.32 -8.99
N LEU A 244 13.80 26.21 -8.07
CA LEU A 244 14.56 27.44 -7.83
C LEU A 244 16.03 27.14 -7.49
N GLN A 245 16.27 26.21 -6.55
CA GLN A 245 17.61 25.80 -6.15
C GLN A 245 18.41 25.19 -7.32
N GLN A 246 17.77 24.41 -8.19
CA GLN A 246 18.41 23.83 -9.37
C GLN A 246 18.85 24.91 -10.37
N LEU A 247 18.01 25.92 -10.62
CA LEU A 247 18.35 27.03 -11.53
C LEU A 247 19.48 27.91 -10.96
N GLU A 248 19.44 28.22 -9.67
CA GLU A 248 20.51 28.96 -9.00
C GLU A 248 21.85 28.23 -9.05
N ALA A 249 21.84 26.91 -8.82
CA ALA A 249 23.04 26.09 -8.93
C ALA A 249 23.62 26.10 -10.36
N ARG A 250 22.75 26.05 -11.38
CA ARG A 250 23.16 26.14 -12.78
C ARG A 250 23.75 27.52 -13.12
N ARG A 251 23.14 28.59 -12.64
CA ARG A 251 23.67 29.96 -12.78
C ARG A 251 25.03 30.12 -12.13
N ALA A 252 25.20 29.63 -10.90
CA ALA A 252 26.47 29.68 -10.19
C ALA A 252 27.57 28.89 -10.91
N LEU A 253 27.23 27.73 -11.49
CA LEU A 253 28.16 26.94 -12.30
C LEU A 253 28.57 27.70 -13.57
N ASN A 254 27.62 28.30 -14.29
CA ASN A 254 27.92 29.11 -15.47
C ASN A 254 28.83 30.29 -15.13
N GLU A 255 28.54 31.02 -14.04
CA GLU A 255 29.36 32.14 -13.58
C GLU A 255 30.77 31.70 -13.21
N ALA A 256 30.92 30.54 -12.54
CA ALA A 256 32.24 29.99 -12.20
C ALA A 256 33.06 29.64 -13.46
N VAL A 257 32.42 29.04 -14.47
CA VAL A 257 33.07 28.74 -15.77
C VAL A 257 33.44 30.04 -16.49
N CYS A 258 32.56 31.03 -16.52
CA CYS A 258 32.83 32.35 -17.10
C CYS A 258 34.00 33.05 -16.39
N ALA A 259 34.04 33.02 -15.06
CA ALA A 259 35.14 33.60 -14.27
C ALA A 259 36.48 32.92 -14.56
N GLU A 260 36.51 31.59 -14.67
CA GLU A 260 37.72 30.83 -15.04
C GLU A 260 38.19 31.18 -16.46
N LEU A 261 37.27 31.25 -17.43
CA LEU A 261 37.60 31.64 -18.81
C LEU A 261 38.12 33.08 -18.88
N ARG A 262 37.47 34.02 -18.16
CA ARG A 262 37.94 35.41 -18.06
C ARG A 262 39.34 35.49 -17.43
N SER A 263 39.62 34.72 -16.38
CA SER A 263 40.96 34.61 -15.78
C SER A 263 42.00 34.10 -16.77
N ARG A 264 41.67 33.06 -17.54
CA ARG A 264 42.54 32.53 -18.60
C ARG A 264 42.79 33.54 -19.73
N ILE A 265 41.78 34.31 -20.12
CA ILE A 265 41.90 35.39 -21.11
C ILE A 265 42.88 36.46 -20.61
N VAL A 266 42.72 36.91 -19.35
CA VAL A 266 43.63 37.91 -18.74
C VAL A 266 45.07 37.40 -18.73
N ALA A 267 45.30 36.15 -18.31
CA ALA A 267 46.64 35.54 -18.32
C ALA A 267 47.25 35.48 -19.74
N LEU A 268 46.43 35.23 -20.76
CA LEU A 268 46.88 35.25 -22.16
C LEU A 268 47.21 36.66 -22.64
N TRP A 269 46.42 37.67 -22.28
CA TRP A 269 46.70 39.07 -22.62
C TRP A 269 48.01 39.57 -22.01
N GLU A 270 48.29 39.21 -20.77
CA GLU A 270 49.56 39.53 -20.11
C GLU A 270 50.73 38.89 -20.85
N ARG A 271 50.60 37.60 -21.21
CA ARG A 271 51.66 36.87 -21.92
C ARG A 271 51.92 37.40 -23.33
N LEU A 272 50.88 37.84 -24.02
CA LEU A 272 50.96 38.39 -25.39
C LEU A 272 51.22 39.90 -25.43
N GLN A 273 51.29 40.57 -24.26
CA GLN A 273 51.47 42.03 -24.14
C GLN A 273 50.42 42.84 -24.91
N ILE A 274 49.17 42.40 -24.86
CA ILE A 274 48.06 43.11 -25.52
C ILE A 274 47.87 44.50 -24.89
N PRO A 275 47.87 45.59 -25.69
CA PRO A 275 47.67 46.96 -25.21
C PRO A 275 46.35 47.13 -24.46
N GLN A 276 46.31 48.09 -23.54
CA GLN A 276 45.14 48.28 -22.68
C GLN A 276 43.89 48.71 -23.45
N GLU A 277 44.05 49.49 -24.52
CA GLU A 277 42.96 49.90 -25.41
C GLU A 277 42.23 48.69 -26.01
N GLU A 278 42.97 47.65 -26.43
CA GLU A 278 42.37 46.43 -26.99
C GLU A 278 41.65 45.59 -25.93
N ARG A 279 42.17 45.54 -24.70
CA ARG A 279 41.51 44.86 -23.57
C ARG A 279 40.18 45.52 -23.22
N GLU A 280 40.17 46.85 -23.17
CA GLU A 280 38.98 47.64 -22.87
C GLU A 280 37.90 47.48 -23.96
N THR A 281 38.30 47.39 -25.24
CA THR A 281 37.34 47.10 -26.32
C THR A 281 36.73 45.70 -26.25
N SER A 282 37.42 44.74 -25.63
CA SER A 282 36.96 43.35 -25.51
C SER A 282 36.18 43.02 -24.23
N ALA A 283 36.14 43.93 -23.26
CA ALA A 283 35.49 43.71 -21.96
C ALA A 283 33.98 43.99 -21.94
N VAL A 284 33.36 44.31 -23.08
CA VAL A 284 31.99 44.88 -23.18
C VAL A 284 30.89 43.84 -23.45
N HIS A 285 31.19 42.54 -23.43
CA HIS A 285 30.19 41.47 -23.55
C HIS A 285 30.44 40.34 -22.54
#